data_AF-A0A7R7HF45-F1
#
_entry.id   AF-A0A7R7HF45-F1
#
_cell.length_a   1.000
_cell.length_b   1.000
_cell.length_c   1.000
_cell.angle_alpha   90.00
_cell.angle_beta   90.00
_cell.angle_gamma   90.00
#
_symmetry.space_group_name_H-M   'P 1'
#
loop_
_entity.id
_entity.type
_entity.pdbx_description
1 polymer ?
#
loop_
_entity_poly.entity_id
_entity_poly.type
_entity_poly.pdbx_seq_one_letter_code
_entity_poly.pdbx_strand_id
1 'polypeptide(L)'
;MSDTLYIIGNGFDRYHDIPSDYLDFGRYLKEVDLATYREVETYFAVDDAFWWEFEARLADFDVDTVIDYASQFLMSYGAEDWSDSGHHDYQCELNRVVEAISSTMRGRFADWIRQLRIPAANSFTGKPLPLDPTARYLNFNYTPTLQKAYGIADSQVLHIHGQASSSTDQLVLGHAWQRTLADSLNHGVDVEAADTRVLEGNRIVDDYFSATFKPTDKIILQQQPFFHSLRSVRRILVMGHSLSEVDAPYLEEITKHIDATTVTWKVSYHSNPAAAQAPMSELGIDPGLISLARLIDF
;
A
#
# COMPACT_ATOMS: atom_id res chain seq x y z
N MET A 1 17.57 -21.21 14.65
CA MET A 1 17.03 -19.96 14.09
C MET A 1 17.75 -18.82 14.77
N SER A 2 18.18 -17.84 13.98
CA SER A 2 18.81 -16.62 14.49
C SER A 2 17.82 -15.80 15.33
N ASP A 3 18.34 -14.97 16.24
CA ASP A 3 17.59 -14.02 17.05
C ASP A 3 17.39 -12.68 16.33
N THR A 4 17.68 -12.62 15.03
CA THR A 4 17.55 -11.42 14.21
C THR A 4 16.25 -11.45 13.39
N LEU A 5 15.56 -10.30 13.34
CA LEU A 5 14.48 -10.01 12.40
C LEU A 5 14.95 -8.93 11.42
N TYR A 6 14.74 -9.16 10.13
CA TYR A 6 14.89 -8.15 9.09
C TYR A 6 13.52 -7.63 8.68
N ILE A 7 13.36 -6.32 8.63
CA ILE A 7 12.19 -5.63 8.08
C ILE A 7 12.64 -5.00 6.76
N ILE A 8 12.09 -5.48 5.65
CA ILE A 8 12.52 -5.12 4.31
C ILE A 8 11.43 -4.27 3.65
N GLY A 9 11.80 -3.11 3.10
CA GLY A 9 10.90 -2.26 2.32
C GLY A 9 11.52 -1.77 1.02
N ASN A 10 10.82 -0.91 0.29
CA ASN A 10 11.09 -0.65 -1.13
C ASN A 10 12.49 -0.10 -1.42
N GLY A 11 13.08 0.64 -0.47
CA GLY A 11 14.47 1.10 -0.56
C GLY A 11 15.49 -0.05 -0.69
N PHE A 12 15.15 -1.27 -0.24
CA PHE A 12 15.96 -2.46 -0.47
C PHE A 12 15.94 -2.87 -1.93
N ASP A 13 14.77 -2.93 -2.57
CA ASP A 13 14.68 -3.25 -4.01
C ASP A 13 15.37 -2.19 -4.86
N ARG A 14 15.17 -0.90 -4.53
CA ARG A 14 15.85 0.22 -5.18
C ARG A 14 17.37 0.17 -5.03
N TYR A 15 17.88 -0.29 -3.89
CA TYR A 15 19.32 -0.52 -3.69
C TYR A 15 19.89 -1.59 -4.64
N HIS A 16 19.04 -2.51 -5.09
CA HIS A 16 19.38 -3.53 -6.08
C HIS A 16 18.99 -3.13 -7.50
N ASP A 17 18.87 -1.83 -7.80
CA ASP A 17 18.56 -1.32 -9.14
C ASP A 17 17.19 -1.81 -9.70
N ILE A 18 16.26 -2.22 -8.83
CA ILE A 18 14.91 -2.64 -9.23
C ILE A 18 14.01 -1.39 -9.26
N PRO A 19 13.43 -1.02 -10.43
CA PRO A 19 12.54 0.14 -10.57
C PRO A 19 11.15 -0.20 -10.01
N SER A 20 11.07 -0.25 -8.69
CA SER A 20 9.93 -0.69 -7.88
C SER A 20 9.25 0.48 -7.15
N ASP A 21 9.63 1.72 -7.49
CA ASP A 21 8.99 2.90 -6.93
C ASP A 21 7.60 3.11 -7.54
N TYR A 22 6.66 3.64 -6.76
CA TYR A 22 5.34 3.98 -7.27
C TYR A 22 5.40 5.06 -8.37
N LEU A 23 6.45 5.88 -8.44
CA LEU A 23 6.67 6.76 -9.59
C LEU A 23 6.93 5.96 -10.88
N ASP A 24 7.64 4.84 -10.79
CA ASP A 24 7.87 3.95 -11.92
C ASP A 24 6.58 3.22 -12.32
N PHE A 25 5.72 2.88 -11.33
CA PHE A 25 4.36 2.41 -11.61
C PHE A 25 3.52 3.44 -12.36
N GLY A 26 3.53 4.71 -11.92
CA GLY A 26 2.79 5.77 -12.59
C GLY A 26 3.21 5.96 -14.05
N ARG A 27 4.51 5.88 -14.34
CA ARG A 27 5.04 5.89 -15.72
C ARG A 27 4.54 4.70 -16.52
N TYR A 28 4.61 3.50 -15.95
CA TYR A 28 4.08 2.29 -16.59
C TYR A 28 2.58 2.40 -16.90
N LEU A 29 1.79 2.85 -15.93
CA LEU A 29 0.34 3.00 -16.06
C LEU A 29 0.00 3.97 -17.20
N LYS A 30 0.71 5.10 -17.28
CA LYS A 30 0.56 6.08 -18.36
C LYS A 30 0.81 5.50 -19.75
N GLU A 31 1.79 4.60 -19.86
CA GLU A 31 2.16 3.96 -21.12
C GLU A 31 1.20 2.85 -21.54
N VAL A 32 0.76 2.00 -20.59
CA VAL A 32 -0.01 0.78 -20.88
C VAL A 32 -1.52 1.01 -20.80
N ASP A 33 -1.98 1.93 -19.97
CA ASP A 33 -3.40 2.19 -19.71
C ASP A 33 -3.65 3.70 -19.46
N LEU A 34 -3.45 4.49 -20.51
CA LEU A 34 -3.62 5.95 -20.47
C LEU A 34 -5.02 6.37 -20.00
N ALA A 35 -6.05 5.57 -20.28
CA ALA A 35 -7.41 5.85 -19.82
C ALA A 35 -7.47 5.82 -18.29
N THR A 36 -7.02 4.73 -17.66
CA THR A 36 -6.97 4.63 -16.20
C THR A 36 -6.07 5.69 -15.58
N TYR A 37 -4.90 5.95 -16.17
CA TYR A 37 -3.99 7.00 -15.70
C TYR A 37 -4.65 8.39 -15.70
N ARG A 38 -5.48 8.71 -16.70
CA ARG A 38 -6.21 9.99 -16.75
C ARG A 38 -7.29 10.11 -15.69
N GLU A 39 -7.97 9.00 -15.34
CA GLU A 39 -8.90 9.02 -14.20
C GLU A 39 -8.14 9.34 -12.91
N VAL A 40 -6.95 8.78 -12.72
CA VAL A 40 -6.08 9.12 -11.58
C VAL A 40 -5.67 10.61 -11.59
N GLU A 41 -5.24 11.15 -12.74
CA GLU A 41 -4.91 12.58 -12.84
C GLU A 41 -6.11 13.51 -12.64
N THR A 42 -7.33 13.04 -12.91
CA THR A 42 -8.56 13.85 -12.82
C THR A 42 -9.10 13.89 -11.40
N TYR A 43 -9.11 12.75 -10.70
CA TYR A 43 -9.77 12.62 -9.40
C TYR A 43 -8.83 12.53 -8.21
N PHE A 44 -7.54 12.81 -8.42
CA PHE A 44 -6.60 13.04 -7.34
C PHE A 44 -5.77 14.29 -7.62
N ALA A 45 -5.38 14.98 -6.55
CA ALA A 45 -4.37 16.03 -6.64
C ALA A 45 -2.98 15.39 -6.86
N VAL A 46 -2.64 15.16 -8.13
CA VAL A 46 -1.33 14.62 -8.55
C VAL A 46 -0.29 15.74 -8.57
N ASP A 47 0.50 15.83 -7.50
CA ASP A 47 1.66 16.70 -7.39
C ASP A 47 2.97 15.88 -7.41
N ASP A 48 4.11 16.54 -7.16
CA ASP A 48 5.41 15.87 -7.06
C ASP A 48 5.44 14.81 -5.93
N ALA A 49 4.53 14.94 -4.95
CA ALA A 49 4.44 14.06 -3.80
C ALA A 49 3.56 12.81 -4.04
N PHE A 50 2.57 12.91 -4.92
CA PHE A 50 1.52 11.92 -5.08
C PHE A 50 2.01 10.47 -5.17
N TRP A 51 3.00 10.21 -6.03
CA TRP A 51 3.48 8.84 -6.22
C TRP A 51 4.25 8.30 -5.02
N TRP A 52 5.00 9.12 -4.26
CA TRP A 52 5.72 8.59 -3.10
C TRP A 52 4.78 8.31 -1.90
N GLU A 53 3.65 9.02 -1.82
CA GLU A 53 2.59 8.80 -0.82
C GLU A 53 1.41 7.98 -1.37
N PHE A 54 1.59 7.32 -2.52
CA PHE A 54 0.49 6.80 -3.33
C PHE A 54 -0.60 6.05 -2.53
N GLU A 55 -0.20 5.12 -1.66
CA GLU A 55 -1.15 4.38 -0.83
C GLU A 55 -1.96 5.26 0.13
N ALA A 56 -1.34 6.26 0.76
CA ALA A 56 -2.06 7.21 1.61
C ALA A 56 -3.01 8.07 0.77
N ARG A 57 -2.54 8.54 -0.39
CA ARG A 57 -3.29 9.39 -1.32
C ARG A 57 -4.51 8.72 -1.93
N LEU A 58 -4.62 7.38 -1.90
CA LEU A 58 -5.85 6.67 -2.30
C LEU A 58 -7.06 7.04 -1.43
N ALA A 59 -6.85 7.51 -0.19
CA ALA A 59 -7.92 8.03 0.67
C ALA A 59 -8.39 9.44 0.25
N ASP A 60 -7.61 10.16 -0.57
CA ASP A 60 -7.88 11.54 -0.99
C ASP A 60 -8.62 11.61 -2.33
N PHE A 61 -9.37 10.56 -2.68
CA PHE A 61 -10.17 10.52 -3.90
C PHE A 61 -11.19 11.68 -3.90
N ASP A 62 -11.18 12.49 -4.97
CA ASP A 62 -12.00 13.69 -5.09
C ASP A 62 -13.47 13.32 -5.40
N VAL A 63 -14.19 13.07 -4.31
CA VAL A 63 -15.61 12.71 -4.33
C VAL A 63 -16.47 13.79 -4.97
N ASP A 64 -16.18 15.07 -4.69
CA ASP A 64 -16.97 16.19 -5.20
C ASP A 64 -16.85 16.26 -6.72
N THR A 65 -15.63 16.19 -7.26
CA THR A 65 -15.40 16.23 -8.71
C THR A 65 -16.04 15.05 -9.45
N VAL A 66 -15.99 13.82 -8.90
CA VAL A 66 -16.64 12.66 -9.55
C VAL A 66 -18.15 12.73 -9.49
N ILE A 67 -18.73 13.22 -8.39
CA ILE A 67 -20.18 13.42 -8.27
C ILE A 67 -20.64 14.53 -9.21
N ASP A 68 -19.93 15.64 -9.30
CA ASP A 68 -20.25 16.75 -10.22
C ASP A 68 -20.21 16.31 -11.68
N TYR A 69 -19.21 15.50 -12.06
CA TYR A 69 -19.14 14.89 -13.37
C TYR A 69 -20.33 13.96 -13.64
N ALA A 70 -20.57 12.99 -12.76
CA ALA A 70 -21.63 12.00 -12.96
C ALA A 70 -23.02 12.66 -12.92
N SER A 71 -23.22 13.72 -12.14
CA SER A 71 -24.50 14.43 -12.02
C SER A 71 -24.99 15.04 -13.34
N GLN A 72 -24.09 15.24 -14.32
CA GLN A 72 -24.46 15.63 -15.69
C GLN A 72 -25.32 14.58 -16.39
N PHE A 73 -25.29 13.34 -15.91
CA PHE A 73 -26.05 12.19 -16.39
C PHE A 73 -27.25 11.87 -15.50
N LEU A 74 -27.50 12.67 -14.44
CA LEU A 74 -28.65 12.53 -13.56
C LEU A 74 -29.85 13.33 -14.12
N MET A 75 -30.43 12.81 -15.19
CA MET A 75 -31.58 13.44 -15.85
C MET A 75 -32.82 13.47 -14.95
N SER A 76 -33.65 14.51 -15.09
CA SER A 76 -34.95 14.57 -14.42
C SER A 76 -35.94 13.57 -15.03
N TYR A 77 -36.75 12.92 -14.20
CA TYR A 77 -37.78 11.96 -14.63
C TYR A 77 -38.79 12.51 -15.64
N GLY A 78 -38.91 13.84 -15.77
CA GLY A 78 -39.82 14.51 -16.71
C GLY A 78 -39.15 15.12 -17.94
N ALA A 79 -37.87 14.84 -18.21
CA ALA A 79 -37.17 15.38 -19.36
C ALA A 79 -37.73 14.86 -20.70
N GLU A 80 -37.71 15.68 -21.75
CA GLU A 80 -38.29 15.32 -23.06
C GLU A 80 -37.51 14.20 -23.77
N ASP A 81 -36.20 14.12 -23.51
CA ASP A 81 -35.28 13.08 -23.97
C ASP A 81 -35.16 11.91 -22.98
N TRP A 82 -36.06 11.81 -22.00
CA TRP A 82 -36.07 10.73 -21.03
C TRP A 82 -36.21 9.35 -21.69
N SER A 83 -35.38 8.42 -21.23
CA SER A 83 -35.47 7.00 -21.54
C SER A 83 -35.16 6.16 -20.30
N ASP A 84 -35.46 4.86 -20.35
CA ASP A 84 -35.21 3.94 -19.23
C ASP A 84 -33.73 3.89 -18.81
N SER A 85 -32.77 4.26 -19.68
CA SER A 85 -31.35 4.35 -19.31
C SER A 85 -31.09 5.39 -18.21
N GLY A 86 -31.90 6.46 -18.15
CA GLY A 86 -31.78 7.55 -17.18
C GLY A 86 -31.97 7.11 -15.72
N HIS A 87 -32.45 5.88 -15.49
CA HIS A 87 -32.44 5.26 -14.17
C HIS A 87 -31.04 4.85 -13.68
N HIS A 88 -30.08 4.69 -14.60
CA HIS A 88 -28.76 4.11 -14.31
C HIS A 88 -27.59 4.92 -14.87
N ASP A 89 -27.81 5.87 -15.78
CA ASP A 89 -26.72 6.63 -16.43
C ASP A 89 -25.77 7.30 -15.41
N TYR A 90 -26.32 7.89 -14.34
CA TYR A 90 -25.53 8.45 -13.22
C TYR A 90 -24.65 7.38 -12.53
N GLN A 91 -25.24 6.24 -12.15
CA GLN A 91 -24.53 5.15 -11.49
C GLN A 91 -23.50 4.49 -12.42
N CYS A 92 -23.77 4.42 -13.73
CA CYS A 92 -22.85 3.89 -14.73
C CYS A 92 -21.56 4.72 -14.79
N GLU A 93 -21.67 6.05 -14.81
CA GLU A 93 -20.48 6.92 -14.85
C GLU A 93 -19.66 6.87 -13.55
N LEU A 94 -20.33 6.79 -12.39
CA LEU A 94 -19.62 6.56 -11.12
C LEU A 94 -18.89 5.21 -11.11
N ASN A 95 -19.56 4.13 -11.52
CA ASN A 95 -18.94 2.81 -11.59
C ASN A 95 -17.75 2.80 -12.55
N ARG A 96 -17.84 3.46 -13.70
CA ARG A 96 -16.75 3.55 -14.67
C ARG A 96 -15.48 4.11 -14.03
N VAL A 97 -15.60 5.21 -13.27
CA VAL A 97 -14.47 5.85 -12.59
C VAL A 97 -13.97 5.00 -11.42
N VAL A 98 -14.89 4.53 -10.57
CA VAL A 98 -14.55 3.72 -9.40
C VAL A 98 -13.87 2.42 -9.81
N GLU A 99 -14.34 1.73 -10.84
CA GLU A 99 -13.72 0.50 -11.35
C GLU A 99 -12.34 0.75 -11.94
N ALA A 100 -12.15 1.86 -12.68
CA ALA A 100 -10.86 2.21 -13.25
C ALA A 100 -9.78 2.32 -12.17
N ILE A 101 -10.08 2.99 -11.05
CA ILE A 101 -9.10 3.24 -9.99
C ILE A 101 -9.06 2.05 -9.01
N SER A 102 -10.21 1.61 -8.49
CA SER A 102 -10.23 0.57 -7.45
C SER A 102 -9.88 -0.81 -7.98
N SER A 103 -10.13 -1.13 -9.25
CA SER A 103 -9.92 -2.48 -9.79
C SER A 103 -8.86 -2.51 -10.89
N THR A 104 -9.08 -1.77 -11.97
CA THR A 104 -8.21 -1.80 -13.16
C THR A 104 -6.79 -1.38 -12.82
N MET A 105 -6.60 -0.24 -12.13
CA MET A 105 -5.29 0.24 -11.72
C MET A 105 -4.54 -0.77 -10.84
N ARG A 106 -5.21 -1.43 -9.89
CA ARG A 106 -4.58 -2.48 -9.07
C ARG A 106 -4.20 -3.71 -9.88
N GLY A 107 -5.02 -4.08 -10.87
CA GLY A 107 -4.67 -5.10 -11.85
C GLY A 107 -3.39 -4.73 -12.60
N ARG A 108 -3.30 -3.49 -13.09
CA ARG A 108 -2.10 -2.95 -13.75
C ARG A 108 -0.89 -2.91 -12.82
N PHE A 109 -1.08 -2.58 -11.56
CA PHE A 109 -0.02 -2.64 -10.55
C PHE A 109 0.53 -4.06 -10.40
N ALA A 110 -0.36 -5.06 -10.30
CA ALA A 110 0.04 -6.44 -10.18
C ALA A 110 0.74 -6.95 -11.44
N ASP A 111 0.27 -6.57 -12.63
CA ASP A 111 0.95 -6.87 -13.90
C ASP A 111 2.35 -6.27 -13.94
N TRP A 112 2.47 -4.99 -13.58
CA TRP A 112 3.74 -4.25 -13.53
C TRP A 112 4.75 -4.85 -12.55
N ILE A 113 4.35 -5.13 -11.31
CA ILE A 113 5.27 -5.71 -10.32
C ILE A 113 5.79 -7.07 -10.81
N ARG A 114 4.92 -7.91 -11.39
CA ARG A 114 5.28 -9.28 -11.83
C ARG A 114 6.29 -9.29 -12.98
N GLN A 115 6.37 -8.23 -13.79
CA GLN A 115 7.35 -8.12 -14.87
C GLN A 115 8.70 -7.51 -14.43
N LEU A 116 8.81 -7.00 -13.19
CA LEU A 116 10.06 -6.43 -12.69
C LEU A 116 11.15 -7.50 -12.66
N ARG A 117 12.30 -7.17 -13.28
CA ARG A 117 13.45 -8.07 -13.33
C ARG A 117 14.22 -7.97 -12.03
N ILE A 118 14.37 -9.11 -11.37
CA ILE A 118 15.21 -9.23 -10.18
C ILE A 118 16.64 -9.56 -10.63
N PRO A 119 17.63 -8.70 -10.34
CA PRO A 119 19.01 -8.99 -10.68
C PRO A 119 19.50 -10.26 -10.00
N ALA A 120 20.35 -11.01 -10.68
CA ALA A 120 21.14 -12.05 -10.04
C ALA A 120 22.15 -11.43 -9.06
N ALA A 121 22.53 -12.19 -8.03
CA ALA A 121 23.45 -11.77 -6.96
C ALA A 121 24.76 -11.10 -7.45
N ASN A 122 25.23 -11.48 -8.64
CA ASN A 122 26.48 -11.01 -9.26
C ASN A 122 26.28 -9.89 -10.31
N SER A 123 25.05 -9.40 -10.48
CA SER A 123 24.69 -8.51 -11.61
C SER A 123 24.29 -7.09 -11.22
N PHE A 124 24.02 -6.81 -9.94
CA PHE A 124 23.69 -5.46 -9.48
C PHE A 124 24.95 -4.67 -9.11
N THR A 125 24.87 -3.34 -9.19
CA THR A 125 26.05 -2.45 -9.15
C THR A 125 26.57 -2.16 -7.73
N GLY A 126 25.79 -2.48 -6.70
CA GLY A 126 26.08 -2.21 -5.30
C GLY A 126 26.88 -3.28 -4.57
N LYS A 127 27.13 -3.05 -3.27
CA LYS A 127 27.75 -4.03 -2.37
C LYS A 127 26.66 -4.97 -1.83
N PRO A 128 26.83 -6.30 -1.85
CA PRO A 128 25.93 -7.21 -1.17
C PRO A 128 25.75 -6.86 0.32
N LEU A 129 24.50 -6.79 0.75
CA LEU A 129 24.15 -6.55 2.15
C LEU A 129 24.40 -7.82 2.98
N PRO A 130 24.89 -7.71 4.23
CA PRO A 130 25.20 -8.86 5.07
C PRO A 130 23.92 -9.46 5.67
N LEU A 131 23.22 -10.28 4.89
CA LEU A 131 22.00 -10.97 5.32
C LEU A 131 22.31 -12.32 5.98
N ASP A 132 21.70 -12.59 7.13
CA ASP A 132 21.80 -13.87 7.84
C ASP A 132 20.80 -14.90 7.27
N PRO A 133 21.27 -15.95 6.58
CA PRO A 133 20.41 -16.93 5.94
C PRO A 133 19.65 -17.83 6.93
N THR A 134 19.76 -17.60 8.24
CA THR A 134 19.02 -18.32 9.29
C THR A 134 18.08 -17.42 10.10
N ALA A 135 17.99 -16.13 9.73
CA ALA A 135 17.10 -15.14 10.34
C ALA A 135 15.68 -15.19 9.79
N ARG A 136 14.81 -14.36 10.39
CA ARG A 136 13.44 -14.14 9.95
C ARG A 136 13.36 -12.83 9.16
N TYR A 137 12.52 -12.80 8.15
CA TYR A 137 12.31 -11.65 7.28
C TYR A 137 10.83 -11.32 7.22
N LEU A 138 10.49 -10.08 7.57
CA LEU A 138 9.21 -9.47 7.25
C LEU A 138 9.45 -8.56 6.04
N ASN A 139 8.87 -8.94 4.90
CA ASN A 139 9.07 -8.24 3.65
C ASN A 139 7.79 -7.49 3.24
N PHE A 140 7.92 -6.18 3.10
CA PHE A 140 6.87 -5.29 2.59
C PHE A 140 6.92 -5.17 1.06
N ASN A 141 8.02 -5.61 0.44
CA ASN A 141 8.13 -5.65 -1.02
C ASN A 141 7.38 -6.86 -1.57
N TYR A 142 6.76 -6.65 -2.72
CA TYR A 142 6.08 -7.70 -3.47
C TYR A 142 7.07 -8.60 -4.23
N THR A 143 8.30 -8.14 -4.46
CA THR A 143 9.29 -8.85 -5.27
C THR A 143 9.99 -9.97 -4.48
N PRO A 144 10.47 -11.04 -5.17
CA PRO A 144 11.24 -12.11 -4.54
C PRO A 144 12.75 -11.79 -4.44
N THR A 145 13.13 -10.55 -4.14
CA THR A 145 14.55 -10.12 -4.13
C THR A 145 15.38 -10.91 -3.11
N LEU A 146 14.86 -11.12 -1.90
CA LEU A 146 15.54 -11.91 -0.86
C LEU A 146 15.83 -13.33 -1.32
N GLN A 147 14.86 -13.97 -1.97
CA GLN A 147 15.00 -15.33 -2.45
C GLN A 147 15.95 -15.42 -3.64
N LYS A 148 15.77 -14.58 -4.67
CA LYS A 148 16.52 -14.69 -5.93
C LYS A 148 17.94 -14.12 -5.85
N ALA A 149 18.14 -13.01 -5.13
CA ALA A 149 19.45 -12.36 -5.04
C ALA A 149 20.28 -12.87 -3.85
N TYR A 150 19.64 -13.30 -2.76
CA TYR A 150 20.34 -13.73 -1.53
C TYR A 150 20.17 -15.20 -1.17
N GLY A 151 19.30 -15.95 -1.86
CA GLY A 151 19.08 -17.37 -1.60
C GLY A 151 18.39 -17.65 -0.26
N ILE A 152 17.70 -16.66 0.32
CA ILE A 152 16.92 -16.83 1.55
C ILE A 152 15.75 -17.77 1.27
N ALA A 153 15.52 -18.76 2.12
CA ALA A 153 14.45 -19.73 1.91
C ALA A 153 13.06 -19.11 2.14
N ASP A 154 12.06 -19.53 1.35
CA ASP A 154 10.68 -19.04 1.47
C ASP A 154 10.11 -19.18 2.88
N SER A 155 10.46 -20.26 3.59
CA SER A 155 10.04 -20.49 4.99
C SER A 155 10.53 -19.43 5.98
N GLN A 156 11.46 -18.56 5.58
CA GLN A 156 12.01 -17.50 6.41
C GLN A 156 11.45 -16.12 6.08
N VAL A 157 10.71 -15.99 4.97
CA VAL A 157 10.20 -14.71 4.47
C VAL A 157 8.69 -14.69 4.56
N LEU A 158 8.16 -13.79 5.39
CA LEU A 158 6.76 -13.41 5.33
C LEU A 158 6.62 -12.18 4.43
N HIS A 159 6.00 -12.34 3.27
CA HIS A 159 5.56 -11.23 2.43
C HIS A 159 4.22 -10.72 2.95
N ILE A 160 4.23 -9.67 3.78
CA ILE A 160 3.04 -9.22 4.51
C ILE A 160 1.94 -8.66 3.58
N HIS A 161 2.35 -8.12 2.44
CA HIS A 161 1.46 -7.62 1.39
C HIS A 161 1.28 -8.58 0.21
N GLY A 162 1.66 -9.85 0.38
CA GLY A 162 1.70 -10.82 -0.71
C GLY A 162 2.95 -10.70 -1.57
N GLN A 163 3.16 -11.71 -2.41
CA GLN A 163 4.34 -11.85 -3.26
C GLN A 163 3.91 -11.91 -4.71
N ALA A 164 4.66 -11.30 -5.62
CA ALA A 164 4.37 -11.28 -7.05
C ALA A 164 5.09 -12.40 -7.81
N SER A 165 5.17 -13.60 -7.22
CA SER A 165 5.82 -14.75 -7.84
C SER A 165 4.87 -15.54 -8.73
N SER A 166 3.56 -15.55 -8.43
CA SER A 166 2.50 -16.14 -9.25
C SER A 166 1.53 -15.10 -9.81
N SER A 167 0.85 -15.44 -10.92
CA SER A 167 -0.24 -14.66 -11.49
C SER A 167 -1.51 -14.66 -10.61
N THR A 168 -1.63 -15.61 -9.68
CA THR A 168 -2.79 -15.77 -8.80
C THR A 168 -2.63 -15.10 -7.44
N ASP A 169 -1.41 -14.67 -7.09
CA ASP A 169 -1.15 -14.09 -5.78
C ASP A 169 -1.84 -12.73 -5.67
N GLN A 170 -2.57 -12.55 -4.57
CA GLN A 170 -3.20 -11.29 -4.24
C GLN A 170 -2.16 -10.36 -3.63
N LEU A 171 -2.01 -9.17 -4.21
CA LEU A 171 -1.15 -8.12 -3.69
C LEU A 171 -2.02 -7.15 -2.88
N VAL A 172 -1.58 -6.86 -1.66
CA VAL A 172 -2.26 -5.92 -0.76
C VAL A 172 -1.70 -4.53 -1.01
N LEU A 173 -2.52 -3.66 -1.60
CA LEU A 173 -2.19 -2.28 -1.92
C LEU A 173 -3.39 -1.41 -1.55
N GLY A 174 -3.20 -0.37 -0.71
CA GLY A 174 -4.32 0.43 -0.27
C GLY A 174 -4.04 1.44 0.85
N HIS A 175 -5.02 2.31 1.11
CA HIS A 175 -4.94 3.31 2.18
C HIS A 175 -5.28 2.72 3.56
N ALA A 176 -4.88 3.43 4.62
CA ALA A 176 -5.14 3.04 6.01
C ALA A 176 -6.39 3.66 6.65
N TRP A 177 -7.11 4.55 5.95
CA TRP A 177 -8.33 5.16 6.50
C TRP A 177 -9.47 4.14 6.67
N GLN A 178 -9.72 3.73 7.90
CA GLN A 178 -10.87 2.89 8.26
C GLN A 178 -12.12 3.76 8.42
N ARG A 179 -13.01 3.69 7.42
CA ARG A 179 -14.27 4.43 7.43
C ARG A 179 -15.26 3.85 8.44
N THR A 180 -16.07 4.75 8.99
CA THR A 180 -17.18 4.47 9.90
C THR A 180 -18.52 4.74 9.21
N LEU A 181 -19.62 4.37 9.87
CA LEU A 181 -20.97 4.70 9.37
C LEU A 181 -21.23 6.21 9.27
N ALA A 182 -20.47 7.04 10.00
CA ALA A 182 -20.57 8.49 9.93
C ALA A 182 -19.90 9.07 8.68
N ASP A 183 -18.96 8.34 8.08
CA ASP A 183 -18.23 8.79 6.90
C ASP A 183 -18.98 8.50 5.60
N SER A 184 -20.03 7.66 5.63
CA SER A 184 -20.84 7.33 4.46
C SER A 184 -21.47 8.57 3.85
N LEU A 185 -21.48 8.66 2.52
CA LEU A 185 -22.17 9.75 1.81
C LEU A 185 -23.69 9.73 2.02
N ASN A 186 -24.24 8.61 2.47
CA ASN A 186 -25.64 8.48 2.85
C ASN A 186 -25.88 8.71 4.36
N HIS A 187 -24.88 9.10 5.13
CA HIS A 187 -25.04 9.34 6.57
C HIS A 187 -26.00 10.51 6.82
N GLY A 188 -27.06 10.25 7.61
CA GLY A 188 -28.05 11.27 7.95
C GLY A 188 -29.01 11.66 6.82
N VAL A 189 -28.96 10.99 5.67
CA VAL A 189 -29.89 11.22 4.56
C VAL A 189 -31.25 10.58 4.87
N ASP A 190 -32.34 11.31 4.62
CA ASP A 190 -33.69 10.77 4.65
C ASP A 190 -33.92 9.89 3.42
N VAL A 191 -33.78 8.58 3.61
CA VAL A 191 -33.83 7.56 2.55
C VAL A 191 -35.18 7.54 1.82
N GLU A 192 -36.27 7.90 2.49
CA GLU A 192 -37.63 7.90 1.90
C GLU A 192 -37.86 9.12 1.00
N ALA A 193 -37.14 10.22 1.25
CA ALA A 193 -37.26 11.47 0.50
C ALA A 193 -36.19 11.61 -0.61
N ALA A 194 -35.09 10.88 -0.51
CA ALA A 194 -33.96 10.98 -1.43
C ALA A 194 -34.21 10.25 -2.76
N ASP A 195 -33.62 10.76 -3.84
CA ASP A 195 -33.59 10.06 -5.13
C ASP A 195 -32.79 8.76 -4.98
N THR A 196 -33.41 7.62 -5.24
CA THR A 196 -32.77 6.30 -5.12
C THR A 196 -31.50 6.20 -5.97
N ARG A 197 -31.44 6.87 -7.11
CA ARG A 197 -30.26 6.89 -7.99
C ARG A 197 -29.06 7.55 -7.31
N VAL A 198 -29.31 8.62 -6.56
CA VAL A 198 -28.28 9.32 -5.77
C VAL A 198 -27.82 8.45 -4.60
N LEU A 199 -28.75 7.81 -3.89
CA LEU A 199 -28.40 6.89 -2.80
C LEU A 199 -27.52 5.73 -3.28
N GLU A 200 -27.82 5.17 -4.45
CA GLU A 200 -27.03 4.11 -5.08
C GLU A 200 -25.66 4.61 -5.55
N GLY A 201 -25.59 5.80 -6.18
CA GLY A 201 -24.32 6.40 -6.56
C GLY A 201 -23.40 6.68 -5.37
N ASN A 202 -23.96 7.19 -4.28
CA ASN A 202 -23.24 7.37 -3.02
C ASN A 202 -22.65 6.04 -2.50
N ARG A 203 -23.36 4.92 -2.65
CA ARG A 203 -22.82 3.60 -2.27
C ARG A 203 -21.67 3.17 -3.17
N ILE A 204 -21.74 3.44 -4.48
CA ILE A 204 -20.64 3.14 -5.41
C ILE A 204 -19.36 3.88 -5.00
N VAL A 205 -19.48 5.16 -4.65
CA VAL A 205 -18.34 5.94 -4.14
C VAL A 205 -17.91 5.45 -2.76
N ASP A 206 -18.83 5.05 -1.88
CA ASP A 206 -18.47 4.47 -0.59
C ASP A 206 -17.69 3.14 -0.74
N ASP A 207 -18.07 2.34 -1.73
CA ASP A 207 -17.46 1.05 -2.06
C ASP A 207 -16.04 1.23 -2.63
N TYR A 208 -15.72 2.36 -3.28
CA TYR A 208 -14.36 2.70 -3.67
C TYR A 208 -13.40 2.63 -2.47
N PHE A 209 -13.72 3.36 -1.39
CA PHE A 209 -12.87 3.41 -0.19
C PHE A 209 -12.79 2.05 0.51
N SER A 210 -13.89 1.30 0.52
CA SER A 210 -13.90 -0.06 1.08
C SER A 210 -13.03 -1.00 0.25
N ALA A 211 -13.04 -0.85 -1.08
CA ALA A 211 -12.24 -1.65 -1.99
C ALA A 211 -10.75 -1.31 -1.88
N THR A 212 -10.38 -0.02 -1.75
CA THR A 212 -8.99 0.43 -1.68
C THR A 212 -8.43 0.52 -0.25
N PHE A 213 -9.21 0.13 0.76
CA PHE A 213 -8.75 -0.01 2.14
C PHE A 213 -7.80 -1.20 2.32
N LYS A 214 -6.68 -0.96 3.00
CA LYS A 214 -5.72 -2.00 3.41
C LYS A 214 -6.26 -2.74 4.64
N PRO A 215 -6.57 -4.05 4.56
CA PRO A 215 -7.19 -4.79 5.67
C PRO A 215 -6.16 -5.24 6.71
N THR A 216 -5.39 -4.29 7.25
CA THR A 216 -4.22 -4.55 8.11
C THR A 216 -4.56 -5.39 9.34
N ASP A 217 -5.66 -5.09 10.04
CA ASP A 217 -6.10 -5.88 11.21
C ASP A 217 -6.34 -7.36 10.88
N LYS A 218 -6.95 -7.62 9.72
CA LYS A 218 -7.20 -8.98 9.25
C LYS A 218 -5.89 -9.70 8.92
N ILE A 219 -4.95 -9.01 8.28
CA ILE A 219 -3.64 -9.56 7.94
C ILE A 219 -2.85 -9.86 9.21
N ILE A 220 -2.82 -8.94 10.18
CA ILE A 220 -2.20 -9.14 11.49
C ILE A 220 -2.79 -10.35 12.19
N LEU A 221 -4.12 -10.49 12.21
CA LEU A 221 -4.79 -11.64 12.83
C LEU A 221 -4.41 -12.97 12.16
N GLN A 222 -4.32 -12.99 10.82
CA GLN A 222 -3.93 -14.18 10.07
C GLN A 222 -2.46 -14.56 10.30
N GLN A 223 -1.59 -13.57 10.51
CA GLN A 223 -0.15 -13.75 10.69
C GLN A 223 0.30 -13.79 12.15
N GLN A 224 -0.64 -13.96 13.10
CA GLN A 224 -0.33 -14.09 14.52
C GLN A 224 0.76 -15.13 14.84
N PRO A 225 0.85 -16.31 14.18
CA PRO A 225 1.96 -17.25 14.43
C PRO A 225 3.34 -16.64 14.15
N PHE A 226 3.46 -15.80 13.12
CA PHE A 226 4.70 -15.09 12.81
C PHE A 226 5.03 -14.08 13.92
N PHE A 227 4.09 -13.22 14.31
CA PHE A 227 4.31 -12.22 15.37
C PHE A 227 4.67 -12.87 16.72
N HIS A 228 3.98 -13.96 17.11
CA HIS A 228 4.32 -14.71 18.31
C HIS A 228 5.76 -15.25 18.31
N SER A 229 6.30 -15.60 17.15
CA SER A 229 7.68 -16.09 17.03
C SER A 229 8.75 -15.03 17.36
N LEU A 230 8.36 -13.74 17.33
CA LEU A 230 9.26 -12.60 17.55
C LEU A 230 9.72 -12.45 19.01
N ARG A 231 9.11 -13.14 19.97
CA ARG A 231 9.51 -13.11 21.39
C ARG A 231 10.96 -13.55 21.64
N SER A 232 11.54 -14.27 20.69
CA SER A 232 12.94 -14.71 20.71
C SER A 232 13.92 -13.74 20.05
N VAL A 233 13.43 -12.68 19.41
CA VAL A 233 14.25 -11.70 18.69
C VAL A 233 15.01 -10.83 19.69
N ARG A 234 16.27 -10.53 19.38
CA ARG A 234 17.16 -9.63 20.12
C ARG A 234 17.62 -8.44 19.29
N ARG A 235 17.51 -8.53 17.97
CA ARG A 235 17.95 -7.50 17.04
C ARG A 235 17.00 -7.37 15.87
N ILE A 236 16.63 -6.14 15.53
CA ILE A 236 15.80 -5.79 14.38
C ILE A 236 16.61 -4.91 13.43
N LEU A 237 16.64 -5.29 12.16
CA LEU A 237 17.32 -4.56 11.09
C LEU A 237 16.28 -4.09 10.08
N VAL A 238 16.01 -2.79 10.03
CA VAL A 238 15.07 -2.18 9.09
C VAL A 238 15.84 -1.68 7.88
N MET A 239 15.61 -2.28 6.72
CA MET A 239 16.33 -2.03 5.48
C MET A 239 15.37 -1.56 4.38
N GLY A 240 15.48 -0.29 4.01
CA GLY A 240 14.72 0.32 2.92
C GLY A 240 13.24 0.56 3.19
N HIS A 241 12.76 0.37 4.41
CA HIS A 241 11.37 0.65 4.78
C HIS A 241 11.12 2.16 4.95
N SER A 242 9.98 2.65 4.46
CA SER A 242 9.61 4.08 4.54
C SER A 242 9.19 4.51 5.95
N LEU A 243 8.70 3.56 6.76
CA LEU A 243 8.07 3.82 8.06
C LEU A 243 6.84 4.75 7.93
N SER A 244 6.11 4.65 6.83
CA SER A 244 4.89 5.42 6.60
C SER A 244 3.79 5.00 7.57
N GLU A 245 2.87 5.93 7.84
CA GLU A 245 1.70 5.71 8.71
C GLU A 245 0.82 4.56 8.22
N VAL A 246 0.74 4.36 6.89
CA VAL A 246 -0.03 3.26 6.28
C VAL A 246 0.39 1.89 6.80
N ASP A 247 1.69 1.70 7.08
CA ASP A 247 2.26 0.43 7.54
C ASP A 247 2.58 0.42 9.05
N ALA A 248 2.34 1.53 9.75
CA ALA A 248 2.58 1.68 11.19
C ALA A 248 1.92 0.56 12.03
N PRO A 249 0.69 0.10 11.75
CA PRO A 249 0.08 -0.95 12.58
C PRO A 249 0.86 -2.27 12.60
N TYR A 250 1.60 -2.61 11.53
CA TYR A 250 2.47 -3.79 11.55
C TYR A 250 3.67 -3.60 12.47
N LEU A 251 4.25 -2.40 12.50
CA LEU A 251 5.38 -2.08 13.39
C LEU A 251 4.93 -2.06 14.84
N GLU A 252 3.76 -1.50 15.14
CA GLU A 252 3.12 -1.56 16.46
C GLU A 252 2.86 -3.00 16.90
N GLU A 253 2.44 -3.88 16.00
CA GLU A 253 2.23 -5.29 16.33
C GLU A 253 3.54 -6.01 16.64
N ILE A 254 4.65 -5.64 15.97
CA ILE A 254 5.99 -6.14 16.30
C ILE A 254 6.39 -5.72 17.72
N THR A 255 6.17 -4.45 18.11
CA THR A 255 6.59 -3.97 19.43
C THR A 255 5.88 -4.69 20.57
N LYS A 256 4.61 -5.11 20.38
CA LYS A 256 3.87 -5.95 21.33
C LYS A 256 4.45 -7.36 21.53
N HIS A 257 5.26 -7.83 20.58
CA HIS A 257 5.76 -9.21 20.53
C HIS A 257 7.26 -9.33 20.78
N ILE A 258 7.93 -8.25 21.14
CA ILE A 258 9.35 -8.22 21.49
C ILE A 258 9.56 -7.66 22.89
N ASP A 259 10.75 -7.83 23.44
CA ASP A 259 11.17 -7.11 24.64
C ASP A 259 11.69 -5.72 24.24
N ALA A 260 10.80 -4.73 24.23
CA ALA A 260 11.12 -3.36 23.84
C ALA A 260 12.20 -2.68 24.71
N THR A 261 12.56 -3.27 25.86
CA THR A 261 13.62 -2.74 26.75
C THR A 261 15.02 -3.27 26.42
N THR A 262 15.13 -4.35 25.65
CA THR A 262 16.42 -4.99 25.33
C THR A 262 16.68 -5.19 23.85
N VAL A 263 15.63 -5.21 23.01
CA VAL A 263 15.79 -5.42 21.57
C VAL A 263 16.38 -4.18 20.91
N THR A 264 17.50 -4.37 20.22
CA THR A 264 18.19 -3.30 19.49
C THR A 264 17.66 -3.16 18.07
N TRP A 265 17.57 -1.93 17.58
CA TRP A 265 17.12 -1.60 16.24
C TRP A 265 18.24 -0.91 15.47
N LYS A 266 18.50 -1.37 14.24
CA LYS A 266 19.28 -0.61 13.24
C LYS A 266 18.35 -0.25 12.09
N VAL A 267 18.13 1.04 11.86
CA VAL A 267 17.13 1.54 10.92
C VAL A 267 17.81 2.30 9.79
N SER A 268 17.49 1.93 8.56
CA SER A 268 18.04 2.59 7.38
C SER A 268 17.29 3.88 7.09
N TYR A 269 18.00 4.94 6.72
CA TYR A 269 17.41 6.14 6.15
C TYR A 269 18.01 6.44 4.76
N HIS A 270 17.25 7.16 3.93
CA HIS A 270 17.70 7.58 2.60
C HIS A 270 18.51 8.88 2.67
N SER A 271 17.85 10.01 2.94
CA SER A 271 18.50 11.34 2.94
C SER A 271 18.62 11.96 4.34
N ASN A 272 17.58 11.83 5.15
CA ASN A 272 17.45 12.54 6.44
C ASN A 272 17.26 11.53 7.59
N PRO A 273 18.21 11.42 8.53
CA PRO A 273 18.05 10.57 9.72
C PRO A 273 16.81 10.92 10.56
N ALA A 274 16.42 12.19 10.62
CA ALA A 274 15.27 12.62 11.43
C ALA A 274 13.95 12.00 10.94
N ALA A 275 13.83 11.75 9.64
CA ALA A 275 12.66 11.11 9.05
C ALA A 275 12.50 9.64 9.49
N ALA A 276 13.61 8.97 9.85
CA ALA A 276 13.57 7.62 10.43
C ALA A 276 13.43 7.65 11.96
N GLN A 277 13.90 8.71 12.63
CA GLN A 277 13.85 8.81 14.09
C GLN A 277 12.43 9.07 14.62
N ALA A 278 11.64 9.92 13.94
CA ALA A 278 10.32 10.32 14.43
C ALA A 278 9.34 9.13 14.54
N PRO A 279 9.13 8.29 13.50
CA PRO A 279 8.24 7.14 13.60
C PRO A 279 8.69 6.13 14.67
N MET A 280 10.01 5.92 14.81
CA MET A 280 10.55 5.03 15.84
C MET A 280 10.28 5.55 17.27
N SER A 281 10.23 6.87 17.45
CA SER A 281 9.93 7.48 18.74
C SER A 281 8.43 7.37 19.07
N GLU A 282 7.56 7.49 18.06
CA GLU A 282 6.11 7.28 18.18
C GLU A 282 5.77 5.83 18.57
N LEU A 283 6.56 4.87 18.08
CA LEU A 283 6.49 3.45 18.49
C LEU A 283 6.92 3.20 19.95
N GLY A 284 7.40 4.22 20.67
CA GLY A 284 7.78 4.12 22.08
C GLY A 284 9.09 3.36 22.32
N ILE A 285 9.95 3.23 21.31
CA ILE A 285 11.24 2.55 21.43
C ILE A 285 12.27 3.52 22.02
N ASP A 286 13.03 3.06 23.03
CA ASP A 286 14.10 3.84 23.64
C ASP A 286 15.14 4.27 22.58
N PRO A 287 15.43 5.58 22.41
CA PRO A 287 16.46 6.07 21.52
C PRO A 287 17.84 5.43 21.73
N GLY A 288 18.17 4.99 22.95
CA GLY A 288 19.41 4.29 23.27
C GLY A 288 19.52 2.89 22.65
N LEU A 289 18.39 2.30 22.22
CA LEU A 289 18.33 1.02 21.53
C LEU A 289 18.30 1.17 20.01
N ILE A 290 18.21 2.40 19.49
CA ILE A 290 18.10 2.69 18.06
C ILE A 290 19.45 3.19 17.53
N SER A 291 19.88 2.60 16.42
CA SER A 291 20.98 3.09 15.60
C SER A 291 20.50 3.39 14.18
N LEU A 292 20.90 4.53 13.64
CA LEU A 292 20.53 4.94 12.29
C LEU A 292 21.74 4.84 11.36
N ALA A 293 21.52 4.31 10.16
CA ALA A 293 22.55 4.24 9.12
C ALA A 293 21.94 4.42 7.74
N ARG A 294 22.73 4.78 6.72
CA ARG A 294 22.26 4.60 5.34
C ARG A 294 22.30 3.13 5.00
N LEU A 295 21.46 2.67 4.07
CA LEU A 295 21.39 1.25 3.71
C LEU A 295 22.74 0.67 3.25
N ILE A 296 23.56 1.47 2.57
CA ILE A 296 24.91 1.09 2.13
C ILE A 296 25.89 0.82 3.29
N ASP A 297 25.61 1.38 4.47
CA ASP A 297 26.43 1.30 5.68
C ASP A 297 25.94 0.19 6.64
N PHE A 298 25.11 -0.75 6.14
CA PHE A 298 24.58 -1.85 6.94
C PHE A 298 25.61 -2.93 7.28
#